data_AF-A0A0A0AAY3-F1
#
_entry.id   AF-A0A0A0AAY3-F1
#
_cell.length_a   1.000
_cell.length_b   1.000
_cell.length_c   1.000
_cell.angle_alpha   90.00
_cell.angle_beta   90.00
_cell.angle_gamma   90.00
#
_symmetry.space_group_name_H-M   'P 1'
#
loop_
_entity.id
_entity.type
_entity.pdbx_description
1 polymer ?
#
loop_
_entity_poly.entity_id
_entity_poly.type
_entity_poly.pdbx_seq_one_letter_code
_entity_poly.pdbx_strand_id
1 'polypeptide(L)'
;SLPLSFLCLLALSSACYIQNCPRGGKRALADTALRQCMPCGPGNRGNCFGPGICCGTELGCYLGTAETRRCAEEDYLPSPC
;
A
#
# COMPACT_ATOMS: atom_id res chain seq x y z
N SER A 1 4.50 37.12 -29.57
CA SER A 1 5.91 37.37 -29.25
C SER A 1 6.47 36.14 -28.56
N LEU A 2 7.61 35.62 -29.02
CA LEU A 2 8.32 34.45 -28.45
C LEU A 2 8.44 34.46 -26.90
N PRO A 3 8.76 35.58 -26.23
CA PRO A 3 8.85 35.61 -24.75
C PRO A 3 7.52 35.33 -24.05
N LEU A 4 6.39 35.75 -24.64
CA LEU A 4 5.06 35.52 -24.07
C LEU A 4 4.69 34.02 -24.10
N SER A 5 5.08 33.33 -25.18
CA SER A 5 4.90 31.88 -25.30
C SER A 5 5.71 31.12 -24.26
N PHE A 6 6.96 31.51 -24.00
CA PHE A 6 7.79 30.90 -22.96
C PHE A 6 7.23 31.12 -21.55
N LEU A 7 6.73 32.32 -21.25
CA LEU A 7 6.10 32.63 -19.96
C LEU A 7 4.83 31.78 -19.73
N CYS A 8 4.00 31.58 -20.77
CA CYS A 8 2.84 30.69 -20.68
C CYS A 8 3.24 29.24 -20.38
N LEU A 9 4.27 28.71 -21.06
CA LEU A 9 4.74 27.34 -20.82
C LEU A 9 5.28 27.15 -19.40
N LEU A 10 6.00 28.14 -18.86
CA LEU A 10 6.50 28.11 -17.48
C LEU A 10 5.36 28.16 -16.45
N ALA A 11 4.32 28.97 -16.70
CA ALA A 11 3.17 29.08 -15.81
C ALA A 11 2.32 27.80 -15.81
N LEU A 12 2.17 27.16 -16.98
CA LEU A 12 1.46 25.88 -17.11
C LEU A 12 2.22 24.74 -16.43
N SER A 13 3.55 24.69 -16.59
CA SER A 13 4.37 23.64 -15.95
C SER A 13 4.40 23.79 -14.43
N SER A 14 4.43 25.01 -13.90
CA SER A 14 4.40 25.25 -12.45
C SER A 14 3.04 24.95 -11.83
N ALA A 15 1.93 25.21 -12.53
CA ALA A 15 0.58 24.90 -12.05
C ALA A 15 0.32 23.38 -11.98
N CYS A 16 0.90 22.59 -12.88
CA CYS A 16 0.82 21.13 -12.86
C CYS A 16 1.87 20.48 -11.94
N TYR A 17 2.84 21.25 -11.45
CA TYR A 17 3.90 20.76 -10.59
C TYR A 17 3.46 20.75 -9.13
N ILE A 18 2.97 19.60 -8.67
CA ILE A 18 2.53 19.40 -7.28
C ILE A 18 3.75 19.45 -6.35
N GLN A 19 3.97 20.61 -5.72
CA GLN A 19 5.05 20.81 -4.73
C GLN A 19 4.61 20.46 -3.29
N ASN A 20 3.31 20.33 -3.04
CA ASN A 20 2.74 20.09 -1.71
C ASN A 20 2.14 18.68 -1.59
N CYS A 21 2.77 17.67 -2.22
CA CYS A 21 2.34 16.30 -1.99
C CYS A 21 2.61 15.97 -0.51
N PRO A 22 1.59 15.63 0.30
CA PRO A 22 1.83 15.22 1.68
C PRO A 22 2.78 14.03 1.66
N ARG A 23 3.58 13.87 2.72
CA ARG A 23 4.47 12.72 2.87
C ARG A 23 3.61 11.45 2.81
N GLY A 24 3.67 10.75 1.67
CA GLY A 24 2.77 9.65 1.36
C GLY A 24 3.02 9.06 -0.03
N GLY A 25 2.82 7.76 -0.15
CA GLY A 25 3.08 6.95 -1.35
C GLY A 25 3.57 5.55 -0.94
N LYS A 26 3.55 4.57 -1.85
CA LYS A 26 3.94 3.16 -1.58
C LYS A 26 5.33 2.99 -0.95
N ARG A 27 6.16 4.04 -0.98
CA ARG A 27 7.56 4.06 -0.53
C ARG A 27 7.84 5.06 0.60
N ALA A 28 6.84 5.81 1.05
CA ALA A 28 6.98 6.71 2.19
C ALA A 28 6.84 5.93 3.50
N LEU A 29 7.60 4.84 3.65
CA LEU A 29 7.65 4.13 4.92
C LEU A 29 8.47 4.98 5.88
N ALA A 30 7.82 5.55 6.90
CA ALA A 30 8.52 5.89 8.11
C ALA A 30 9.07 4.57 8.69
N ASP A 31 10.21 4.66 9.37
CA ASP A 31 10.82 3.58 10.17
C ASP A 31 9.96 3.28 11.42
N THR A 32 8.65 3.11 11.20
CA THR A 32 7.69 2.64 12.18
C THR A 32 7.86 1.14 12.32
N ALA A 33 7.87 0.66 13.56
CA ALA A 33 7.89 -0.76 13.88
C ALA A 33 6.89 -1.53 12.99
N LEU A 34 7.42 -2.37 12.09
CA LEU A 34 6.61 -3.24 11.26
C LEU A 34 5.83 -4.17 12.18
N ARG A 35 4.50 -4.06 12.15
CA ARG A 35 3.63 -5.02 12.84
C ARG A 35 3.63 -6.33 12.06
N GLN A 36 3.22 -7.42 12.71
CA GLN A 36 2.83 -8.60 11.94
C GLN A 36 1.49 -8.36 11.24
N CYS A 37 1.38 -8.83 10.00
CA CYS A 37 0.11 -8.84 9.27
C CYS A 37 -0.93 -9.70 10.00
N MET A 38 -2.20 -9.41 9.78
CA MET A 38 -3.32 -10.07 10.46
C MET A 38 -3.23 -11.60 10.41
N PRO A 39 -3.61 -12.28 11.51
CA PRO A 39 -3.67 -13.73 11.53
C PRO A 39 -4.86 -14.25 10.71
N CYS A 40 -4.69 -15.42 10.11
CA CYS A 40 -5.65 -16.06 9.21
C CYS A 40 -5.58 -17.60 9.28
N GLY A 41 -6.50 -18.26 8.58
CA GLY A 41 -6.57 -19.73 8.52
C GLY A 41 -7.07 -20.41 9.80
N PRO A 42 -7.17 -21.76 9.78
CA PRO A 42 -7.65 -22.55 10.89
C PRO A 42 -6.90 -22.25 12.20
N GLY A 43 -7.65 -21.84 13.22
CA GLY A 43 -7.09 -21.51 14.53
C GLY A 43 -6.17 -20.29 14.55
N ASN A 44 -6.23 -19.41 13.54
CA ASN A 44 -5.37 -18.22 13.43
C ASN A 44 -3.87 -18.57 13.44
N ARG A 45 -3.49 -19.75 12.92
CA ARG A 45 -2.09 -20.23 12.93
C ARG A 45 -1.29 -19.79 11.70
N GLY A 46 -1.88 -19.02 10.80
CA GLY A 46 -1.19 -18.38 9.68
C GLY A 46 -1.30 -16.86 9.75
N ASN A 47 -0.59 -16.18 8.86
CA ASN A 47 -0.63 -14.72 8.68
C ASN A 47 -0.88 -14.38 7.21
N CYS A 48 -1.46 -13.21 6.98
CA CYS A 48 -1.73 -12.71 5.64
C CYS A 48 -0.44 -12.26 4.93
N PHE A 49 -0.27 -12.66 3.67
CA PHE A 49 0.86 -12.24 2.81
C PHE A 49 0.39 -11.42 1.60
N GLY A 50 -0.91 -11.13 1.54
CA GLY A 50 -1.55 -10.34 0.49
C GLY A 50 -3.07 -10.55 0.49
N PRO A 51 -3.81 -9.75 -0.28
CA PRO A 51 -5.25 -9.95 -0.45
C PRO A 51 -5.48 -11.33 -1.10
N GLY A 52 -6.15 -12.23 -0.37
CA GLY A 52 -6.39 -13.59 -0.83
C GLY A 52 -5.24 -14.57 -0.59
N ILE A 53 -4.24 -14.25 0.25
CA ILE A 53 -3.11 -15.13 0.55
C ILE A 53 -2.92 -15.27 2.07
N CYS A 54 -3.00 -16.50 2.58
CA CYS A 54 -2.77 -16.83 3.98
C CYS A 54 -1.75 -17.96 4.09
N CYS A 55 -0.67 -17.78 4.84
CA CYS A 55 0.37 -18.81 5.01
C CYS A 55 0.76 -19.01 6.47
N GLY A 56 1.09 -20.24 6.84
CA GLY A 56 1.61 -20.60 8.17
C GLY A 56 2.49 -21.85 8.09
N THR A 57 3.49 -21.94 8.96
CA THR A 57 4.52 -22.99 8.91
C THR A 57 3.96 -24.41 8.94
N GLU A 58 2.89 -24.65 9.71
CA GLU A 58 2.23 -25.96 9.80
C GLU A 58 0.98 -26.10 8.90
N LEU A 59 0.53 -25.00 8.30
CA LEU A 59 -0.66 -24.95 7.45
C LEU A 59 -0.34 -25.02 5.95
N GLY A 60 0.89 -24.65 5.56
CA GLY A 60 1.21 -24.32 4.17
C GLY A 60 0.61 -22.97 3.77
N CYS A 61 0.11 -22.85 2.54
CA CYS A 61 -0.52 -21.63 2.05
C CYS A 61 -1.89 -21.91 1.46
N TYR A 62 -2.84 -21.04 1.80
CA TYR A 62 -4.15 -20.93 1.21
C TYR A 62 -4.18 -19.74 0.24
N LEU A 63 -4.73 -19.97 -0.94
CA LEU A 63 -4.78 -18.99 -2.04
C LEU A 63 -6.22 -18.88 -2.53
N GLY A 64 -6.86 -17.73 -2.29
CA GLY A 64 -8.23 -17.44 -2.75
C GLY A 64 -9.32 -18.31 -2.14
N THR A 65 -9.06 -18.94 -0.99
CA THR A 65 -10.02 -19.81 -0.30
C THR A 65 -10.76 -19.07 0.83
N ALA A 66 -11.62 -19.76 1.58
CA ALA A 66 -12.38 -19.14 2.67
C ALA A 66 -11.46 -18.60 3.78
N GLU A 67 -10.33 -19.28 4.00
CA GLU A 67 -9.29 -18.95 4.99
C GLU A 67 -8.62 -17.60 4.73
N THR A 68 -8.67 -17.10 3.49
CA THR A 68 -8.00 -15.86 3.07
C THR A 68 -8.92 -14.64 3.09
N ARG A 69 -10.22 -14.80 3.40
CA ARG A 69 -11.21 -13.70 3.34
C ARG A 69 -10.83 -12.50 4.21
N ARG A 70 -10.28 -12.77 5.39
CA ARG A 70 -9.84 -11.72 6.33
C ARG A 70 -8.64 -10.93 5.80
N CYS A 71 -7.83 -11.50 4.91
CA CYS A 71 -6.65 -10.82 4.39
C CYS A 71 -6.95 -9.64 3.47
N ALA A 72 -8.18 -9.53 2.95
CA ALA A 72 -8.62 -8.33 2.22
C ALA A 72 -8.84 -7.13 3.16
N GLU A 73 -9.03 -7.37 4.46
CA GLU A 73 -9.17 -6.29 5.44
C GLU A 73 -7.86 -5.51 5.63
N GLU A 74 -6.71 -6.10 5.26
CA GLU A 74 -5.40 -5.41 5.33
C GLU A 74 -5.34 -4.18 4.44
N ASP A 75 -6.05 -4.16 3.32
CA ASP A 75 -6.05 -3.02 2.39
C ASP A 75 -6.62 -1.74 3.02
N TYR A 76 -7.38 -1.86 4.11
CA TYR A 76 -7.96 -0.73 4.84
C TYR A 76 -7.08 -0.27 6.02
N LEU A 77 -6.02 -1.02 6.37
CA LEU A 77 -5.13 -0.65 7.46
C LEU A 77 -4.05 0.32 6.95
N PRO A 78 -3.96 1.55 7.51
CA PRO A 78 -3.01 2.54 7.03
C PRO A 78 -1.56 2.26 7.47
N SER A 79 -1.36 1.29 8.36
CA SER A 79 -0.04 0.91 8.88
C SER A 79 0.52 -0.28 8.11
N PRO A 80 1.81 -0.26 7.73
CA PRO A 80 2.43 -1.39 7.06
C PRO A 80 2.66 -2.56 8.01
N CYS A 81 2.60 -3.74 7.43
CA CYS A 81 3.19 -4.99 7.88
C CYS A 81 3.99 -5.54 6.68
#